data_AF-A0A1V5LVV9-F1
#
_entry.id   AF-A0A1V5LVV9-F1
#
_cell.length_a   1.000
_cell.length_b   1.000
_cell.length_c   1.000
_cell.angle_alpha   90.00
_cell.angle_beta   90.00
_cell.angle_gamma   90.00
#
_symmetry.space_group_name_H-M   'P 1'
#
loop_
_entity.id
_entity.type
_entity.pdbx_description
1 polymer ?
#
loop_
_entity_poly.entity_id
_entity_poly.type
_entity_poly.pdbx_seq_one_letter_code
_entity_poly.pdbx_strand_id
1 'polypeptide(L)'
;MLPSPIAHSVHVPLLSPDGDNRRLREVCADVETLFFSQLLREMRASIPDDGLIPHGEGETLFQEMLDGEYAKVIARSSPTGLAAMLYRQLTASDAPSAGKKVELFSAQG
;
A
#
# COMPACT_ATOMS: atom_id res chain seq x y z
N MET A 1 -11.01 34.96 -4.67
CA MET A 1 -11.60 33.95 -5.56
C MET A 1 -10.58 32.82 -5.66
N LEU A 2 -10.70 31.80 -4.81
CA LEU A 2 -9.76 30.66 -4.79
C LEU A 2 -10.33 29.55 -5.70
N PRO A 3 -9.49 28.87 -6.50
CA PRO A 3 -9.95 27.79 -7.36
C PRO A 3 -10.46 26.61 -6.52
N SER A 4 -11.60 26.06 -6.90
CA SER A 4 -12.22 24.88 -6.30
C SER A 4 -11.34 23.63 -6.47
N PRO A 5 -11.28 22.73 -5.47
CA PRO A 5 -10.46 21.53 -5.54
C PRO A 5 -10.94 20.58 -6.64
N ILE A 6 -9.99 20.08 -7.44
CA ILE A 6 -10.23 19.14 -8.53
C ILE A 6 -10.51 17.77 -7.90
N ALA A 7 -11.77 17.34 -7.92
CA ALA A 7 -12.16 15.98 -7.56
C ALA A 7 -11.72 15.01 -8.67
N HIS A 8 -10.52 14.43 -8.55
CA HIS A 8 -10.14 13.27 -9.36
C HIS A 8 -10.68 12.01 -8.70
N SER A 9 -11.90 11.60 -9.07
CA SER A 9 -12.44 10.30 -8.69
C SER A 9 -11.77 9.22 -9.55
N VAL A 10 -10.78 8.54 -8.98
CA VAL A 10 -10.25 7.30 -9.57
C VAL A 10 -11.37 6.26 -9.49
N HIS A 11 -12.08 6.04 -10.60
CA HIS A 11 -13.16 5.05 -10.65
C HIS A 11 -12.56 3.64 -10.65
N VAL A 12 -12.58 2.99 -9.50
CA VAL A 12 -12.34 1.55 -9.39
C VAL A 12 -13.65 0.83 -9.79
N PRO A 13 -13.64 -0.12 -10.75
CA PRO A 13 -14.87 -0.67 -11.29
C PRO A 13 -15.54 -1.67 -10.32
N LEU A 14 -16.76 -1.29 -9.92
CA LEU A 14 -17.96 -2.06 -9.56
C LEU A 14 -17.81 -3.42 -8.85
N LEU A 15 -17.61 -3.41 -7.53
CA LEU A 15 -18.15 -4.44 -6.62
C LEU A 15 -18.95 -3.78 -5.48
N SER A 16 -19.70 -4.58 -4.70
CA SER A 16 -20.43 -4.10 -3.52
C SER A 16 -19.49 -3.33 -2.58
N PRO A 17 -19.95 -2.31 -1.81
CA PRO A 17 -19.10 -1.56 -0.87
C PRO A 17 -18.24 -2.44 0.06
N ASP A 18 -18.70 -3.63 0.44
CA ASP A 18 -17.90 -4.61 1.20
C ASP A 18 -16.86 -5.35 0.34
N GLY A 19 -17.20 -5.66 -0.91
CA GLY A 19 -16.30 -6.27 -1.90
C GLY A 19 -15.19 -5.33 -2.34
N ASP A 20 -15.51 -4.04 -2.47
CA ASP A 20 -14.55 -2.97 -2.77
C ASP A 20 -13.54 -2.81 -1.64
N ASN A 21 -13.98 -2.87 -0.38
CA ASN A 21 -13.10 -2.80 0.78
C ASN A 21 -12.11 -3.97 0.86
N ARG A 22 -12.57 -5.21 0.62
CA ARG A 22 -11.68 -6.38 0.62
C ARG A 22 -10.64 -6.28 -0.50
N ARG A 23 -11.09 -5.98 -1.72
CA ARG A 23 -10.21 -5.84 -2.88
C ARG A 23 -9.21 -4.70 -2.70
N LEU A 24 -9.63 -3.59 -2.11
CA LEU A 24 -8.74 -2.47 -1.81
C LEU A 24 -7.64 -2.87 -0.82
N ARG A 25 -7.95 -3.67 0.21
CA ARG A 25 -6.93 -4.21 1.13
C ARG A 25 -5.96 -5.15 0.43
N GLU A 26 -6.46 -6.02 -0.44
CA GLU A 26 -5.63 -6.94 -1.23
C GLU A 26 -4.65 -6.18 -2.12
N VAL A 27 -5.13 -5.18 -2.87
CA VAL A 27 -4.28 -4.33 -3.72
C VAL A 27 -3.25 -3.57 -2.89
N CYS A 28 -3.62 -3.03 -1.72
CA CYS A 28 -2.67 -2.37 -0.83
C CYS A 28 -1.57 -3.32 -0.35
N ALA A 29 -1.92 -4.58 -0.04
CA ALA A 29 -0.95 -5.61 0.35
C ALA A 29 -0.04 -6.02 -0.83
N ASP A 30 -0.57 -6.06 -2.05
CA ASP A 30 0.23 -6.32 -3.25
C ASP A 30 1.23 -5.17 -3.52
N VAL A 31 0.85 -3.92 -3.27
CA VAL A 31 1.79 -2.77 -3.34
C VAL A 31 2.90 -2.90 -2.30
N GLU A 32 2.57 -3.26 -1.06
CA GLU A 32 3.57 -3.50 -0.02
C GLU A 32 4.49 -4.70 -0.34
N THR A 33 3.96 -5.71 -1.02
CA THR A 33 4.77 -6.83 -1.54
C THR A 33 5.83 -6.35 -2.52
N LEU A 34 5.49 -5.46 -3.46
CA LEU A 34 6.47 -4.88 -4.39
C LEU A 34 7.54 -4.08 -3.65
N PHE A 35 7.14 -3.33 -2.62
CA PHE A 35 8.08 -2.59 -1.79
C PHE A 35 9.07 -3.52 -1.08
N PHE A 36 8.61 -4.58 -0.43
CA PHE A 36 9.51 -5.52 0.26
C PHE A 36 10.40 -6.29 -0.71
N SER A 37 9.89 -6.68 -1.88
CA SER A 37 10.70 -7.33 -2.91
C SER A 37 11.87 -6.44 -3.32
N GLN A 38 11.59 -5.16 -3.58
CA GLN A 38 12.62 -4.17 -3.89
C GLN A 38 13.58 -3.94 -2.72
N LEU A 39 13.07 -3.83 -1.49
CA LEU A 39 13.90 -3.66 -0.30
C LEU A 39 14.88 -4.83 -0.11
N LEU A 40 14.40 -6.08 -0.23
CA LEU A 40 15.23 -7.28 -0.11
C LEU A 40 16.31 -7.32 -1.19
N ARG A 41 15.98 -6.90 -2.42
CA ARG A 41 16.94 -6.80 -3.51
C ARG A 41 18.08 -5.83 -3.19
N GLU A 42 17.74 -4.63 -2.75
CA GLU A 42 18.75 -3.60 -2.41
C GLU A 42 19.59 -4.00 -1.18
N MET A 43 18.98 -4.67 -0.20
CA MET A 43 19.72 -5.22 0.95
C MET A 43 20.78 -6.24 0.51
N ARG A 44 20.47 -7.16 -0.42
CA ARG A 44 21.47 -8.09 -0.97
C ARG A 44 22.51 -7.39 -1.82
N ALA A 45 22.11 -6.44 -2.66
CA ALA A 45 23.04 -5.68 -3.49
C ALA A 45 24.08 -4.90 -2.66
N SER A 46 23.79 -4.64 -1.38
CA SER A 46 24.73 -4.02 -0.44
C SER A 46 25.81 -4.97 0.12
N ILE A 47 25.69 -6.28 -0.10
CA ILE A 47 26.67 -7.28 0.33
C ILE A 47 27.73 -7.42 -0.77
N PRO A 48 29.03 -7.16 -0.48
CA PRO A 48 30.11 -7.32 -1.45
C PRO A 48 30.24 -8.76 -1.92
N ASP A 49 30.52 -8.95 -3.20
CA ASP A 49 30.89 -10.26 -3.74
C ASP A 49 32.34 -10.60 -3.34
N ASP A 50 32.53 -11.75 -2.70
CA ASP A 50 33.84 -12.31 -2.28
C ASP A 50 34.62 -12.87 -3.48
N GLY A 51 33.95 -13.14 -4.61
CA GLY A 51 34.59 -13.64 -5.83
C GLY A 51 35.18 -15.06 -5.72
N LEU A 52 35.11 -15.68 -4.55
CA LEU A 52 35.50 -17.08 -4.33
C LEU A 52 34.48 -18.06 -4.91
N ILE A 53 33.19 -17.68 -4.95
CA ILE A 53 32.10 -18.48 -5.52
C ILE A 53 31.40 -17.62 -6.57
N PRO A 54 31.46 -17.97 -7.87
CA PRO A 54 30.80 -17.20 -8.90
C PRO A 54 29.28 -17.39 -8.82
N HIS A 55 28.54 -16.27 -8.79
CA HIS A 55 27.09 -16.30 -8.89
C HIS A 55 26.62 -16.63 -10.30
N GLY A 56 25.66 -17.57 -10.39
CA GLY A 56 25.08 -17.99 -11.66
C GLY A 56 23.82 -17.21 -12.04
N GLU A 57 23.50 -17.14 -13.33
CA GLU A 57 22.23 -16.57 -13.81
C GLU A 57 21.01 -17.34 -13.24
N GLY A 58 21.13 -18.67 -13.11
CA GLY A 58 20.09 -19.51 -12.51
C GLY A 58 19.87 -19.20 -11.03
N GLU A 59 20.95 -18.96 -10.28
CA GLU A 59 20.87 -18.56 -8.87
C GLU A 59 20.15 -17.22 -8.73
N THR A 60 20.48 -16.24 -9.59
CA THR A 60 19.82 -14.92 -9.61
C THR A 60 18.31 -15.06 -9.82
N LEU A 61 17.88 -15.88 -10.79
CA LEU A 61 16.46 -16.11 -11.05
C LEU A 61 15.74 -16.76 -9.86
N PHE A 62 16.32 -17.81 -9.26
CA PHE A 62 15.72 -18.46 -8.09
C PHE A 62 15.70 -17.53 -6.88
N GLN A 63 16.71 -16.66 -6.74
CA GLN A 63 16.77 -15.67 -5.68
C GLN A 63 15.63 -14.65 -5.83
N GLU A 64 15.41 -14.09 -7.03
CA GLU A 64 14.29 -13.18 -7.30
C GLU A 64 12.93 -13.81 -7.00
N MET A 65 12.74 -15.08 -7.37
CA MET A 65 11.53 -15.83 -7.04
C MET A 65 11.36 -15.99 -5.52
N LEU A 66 12.43 -16.33 -4.80
CA LEU A 66 12.43 -16.48 -3.35
C LEU A 66 12.08 -15.16 -2.65
N ASP A 67 12.64 -14.04 -3.13
CA ASP A 67 12.37 -12.72 -2.60
C ASP A 67 10.91 -12.32 -2.77
N GLY A 68 10.32 -12.68 -3.91
CA GLY A 68 8.89 -12.48 -4.16
C GLY A 68 8.03 -13.20 -3.14
N GLU A 69 8.35 -14.45 -2.79
CA GLU A 69 7.61 -15.21 -1.77
C GLU A 69 7.81 -14.65 -0.37
N TYR A 70 9.06 -14.28 0.01
CA TYR A 70 9.29 -13.61 1.28
C TYR A 70 8.55 -12.29 1.39
N ALA A 71 8.56 -11.48 0.34
CA ALA A 71 7.84 -10.21 0.31
C ALA A 71 6.33 -10.41 0.51
N LYS A 72 5.73 -11.43 -0.12
CA LYS A 72 4.30 -11.78 0.06
C LYS A 72 4.00 -12.18 1.51
N VAL A 73 4.85 -13.03 2.10
CA VAL A 73 4.68 -13.46 3.49
C VAL A 73 4.78 -12.26 4.43
N ILE A 74 5.80 -11.41 4.25
CA ILE A 74 6.01 -10.22 5.08
C ILE A 74 4.80 -9.27 4.97
N ALA A 75 4.41 -8.89 3.75
CA ALA A 75 3.30 -7.96 3.51
C ALA A 75 1.95 -8.48 4.05
N ARG A 76 1.75 -9.80 4.10
CA ARG A 76 0.50 -10.42 4.60
C ARG A 76 0.54 -10.78 6.10
N SER A 77 1.73 -10.83 6.70
CA SER A 77 1.91 -11.24 8.09
C SER A 77 1.51 -10.18 9.11
N SER A 78 1.59 -8.90 8.73
CA SER A 78 1.32 -7.78 9.63
C SER A 78 0.08 -7.01 9.20
N PRO A 79 -0.90 -6.77 10.11
CA PRO A 79 -2.02 -5.87 9.84
C PRO A 79 -1.61 -4.39 9.86
N THR A 80 -0.35 -4.09 10.21
CA THR A 80 0.24 -2.75 10.25
C THR A 80 1.37 -2.67 9.22
N GLY A 81 1.52 -1.53 8.55
CA GLY A 81 2.49 -1.35 7.47
C GLY A 81 2.08 -0.28 6.48
N LEU A 82 2.78 -0.21 5.34
CA LEU A 82 2.45 0.69 4.24
C LEU A 82 1.08 0.34 3.64
N ALA A 83 0.73 -0.95 3.53
CA ALA A 83 -0.58 -1.35 3.04
C ALA A 83 -1.72 -0.77 3.89
N ALA A 84 -1.58 -0.82 5.22
CA ALA A 84 -2.57 -0.26 6.15
C ALA A 84 -2.64 1.27 6.05
N MET A 85 -1.51 1.95 5.88
CA MET A 85 -1.47 3.40 5.68
C MET A 85 -2.14 3.82 4.38
N LEU A 86 -1.86 3.10 3.28
CA LEU A 86 -2.47 3.33 1.98
C LEU A 86 -3.99 3.10 2.04
N TYR A 87 -4.41 1.97 2.63
CA TYR A 87 -5.82 1.66 2.81
C TYR A 87 -6.56 2.76 3.59
N ARG A 88 -5.99 3.24 4.71
CA ARG A 88 -6.56 4.34 5.49
C ARG A 88 -6.66 5.63 4.68
N GLN A 89 -5.65 5.97 3.90
CA GLN A 89 -5.67 7.19 3.10
C GLN A 89 -6.71 7.15 1.98
N LEU A 90 -6.82 6.00 1.31
CA LEU A 90 -7.76 5.79 0.21
C LEU A 90 -9.20 5.76 0.73
N THR A 91 -9.46 5.09 1.85
CA THR A 91 -10.80 5.04 2.46
C THR A 91 -11.21 6.35 3.16
N ALA A 92 -10.27 7.10 3.73
CA ALA A 92 -10.56 8.41 4.32
C ALA A 92 -10.89 9.47 3.27
N SER A 93 -10.34 9.33 2.05
CA SER A 93 -10.63 10.24 0.93
C SER A 93 -11.99 9.94 0.28
N ASP A 94 -12.51 8.72 0.45
CA ASP A 94 -13.78 8.25 -0.11
C ASP A 94 -14.98 8.38 0.85
N ALA A 95 -14.74 8.85 2.09
CA ALA A 95 -15.81 9.12 3.03
C ALA A 95 -16.63 10.32 2.53
N PRO A 96 -17.97 10.21 2.35
CA PRO A 96 -18.80 11.37 2.10
C PRO A 96 -18.60 12.29 3.30
N SER A 97 -18.09 13.51 3.07
CA SER A 97 -17.87 14.47 4.15
C SER A 97 -19.23 14.80 4.78
N ALA A 98 -19.58 14.08 5.84
CA ALA A 98 -20.69 14.44 6.70
C ALA A 98 -20.28 15.77 7.33
N GLY A 99 -20.89 16.85 6.82
CA GLY A 99 -20.68 18.20 7.29
C GLY A 99 -20.75 18.21 8.80
N LYS A 100 -19.63 18.53 9.45
CA LYS A 100 -19.59 18.84 10.87
C LYS A 100 -20.50 20.05 11.04
N LYS A 101 -21.76 19.85 11.44
CA LYS A 101 -22.62 20.93 11.91
C LYS A 101 -21.90 21.54 13.10
N VAL A 102 -21.24 22.65 12.82
CA VAL A 102 -20.79 23.57 13.86
C VAL A 102 -22.08 24.14 14.42
N GLU A 103 -22.58 23.56 15.52
CA GLU A 103 -23.58 24.22 16.34
C GLU A 103 -22.91 25.40 17.02
N LEU A 104 -22.89 26.50 16.26
CA LEU A 104 -22.52 27.83 16.68
C LEU A 104 -23.75 28.41 17.40
N PHE A 105 -23.58 28.74 18.68
CA PHE A 105 -24.40 29.69 19.44
C PHE A 105 -25.92 29.46 19.50
N SER A 106 -26.38 28.88 20.62
CA SER A 106 -27.53 29.42 21.33
C SER A 106 -27.37 29.24 22.83
N ALA A 107 -26.47 30.04 23.41
CA ALA A 107 -26.56 30.43 24.81
C ALA A 107 -27.13 31.86 24.85
N GLN A 108 -28.46 31.97 24.77
CA GLN A 108 -29.23 33.10 25.28
C GLN A 108 -30.57 32.54 25.79
N GLY A 109 -30.86 32.81 27.06
CA GLY A 109 -32.00 32.33 27.82
C GLY A 109 -31.65 32.23 29.29
#